data_AF-A0A3N5IE85-F1
#
_entry.id   AF-A0A3N5IE85-F1
#
_cell.length_a   1.000
_cell.length_b   1.000
_cell.length_c   1.000
_cell.angle_alpha   90.00
_cell.angle_beta   90.00
_cell.angle_gamma   90.00
#
_symmetry.space_group_name_H-M   'P 1'
#
loop_
_entity.id
_entity.type
_entity.pdbx_description
1 polymer ?
#
loop_
_entity_poly.entity_id
_entity_poly.type
_entity_poly.pdbx_seq_one_letter_code
_entity_poly.pdbx_strand_id
1 'polypeptide(L)' 'ETLKQYDTTGVEPTATVLGQVNVFRPDRVRPSLSVDRAVDNAPESADGFFVVPKIIEDRQPL' A
#
# COMPACT_ATOMS: atom_id res chain seq x y z
N GLU A 1 23.86 -8.76 -12.95
CA GLU A 1 24.57 -10.00 -13.33
C GLU A 1 25.31 -10.64 -12.16
N THR A 2 26.02 -9.86 -11.35
CA THR A 2 26.83 -10.32 -10.20
C THR A 2 26.13 -11.26 -9.22
N LEU A 3 24.82 -11.11 -8.99
CA LEU A 3 24.09 -11.96 -8.07
C LEU A 3 23.87 -13.40 -8.59
N LYS A 4 23.94 -13.63 -9.91
CA LYS A 4 23.71 -14.95 -10.52
C LYS A 4 24.85 -15.95 -10.28
N GLN A 5 26.00 -15.49 -9.78
CA GLN A 5 27.15 -16.35 -9.50
C GLN A 5 27.01 -17.18 -8.21
N TYR A 6 25.98 -16.90 -7.41
CA TYR A 6 25.73 -17.58 -6.15
C TYR A 6 24.62 -18.61 -6.33
N ASP A 7 24.93 -19.86 -5.97
CA ASP A 7 23.94 -20.92 -5.90
C ASP A 7 23.04 -20.72 -4.67
N THR A 8 21.74 -20.65 -4.90
CA THR A 8 20.70 -20.52 -3.88
C THR A 8 19.70 -21.68 -3.93
N THR A 9 20.08 -22.77 -4.61
CA THR A 9 19.26 -23.98 -4.70
C THR A 9 18.95 -24.50 -3.30
N GLY A 10 17.66 -24.57 -2.95
CA GLY A 10 17.19 -25.03 -1.64
C GLY A 10 17.34 -24.01 -0.50
N VAL A 11 17.74 -22.77 -0.79
CA VAL A 11 17.76 -21.69 0.21
C VAL A 11 16.40 -21.00 0.22
N GLU A 12 15.71 -21.07 1.36
CA GLU A 12 14.44 -20.36 1.52
C GLU A 12 14.66 -18.84 1.49
N PRO A 13 13.83 -18.09 0.73
CA PRO A 13 13.93 -16.63 0.69
C PRO A 13 13.71 -15.99 2.06
N THR A 14 14.57 -15.05 2.44
CA THR A 14 14.40 -14.29 3.68
C THR A 14 13.51 -13.07 3.42
N ALA A 15 12.23 -13.15 3.79
CA ALA A 15 11.28 -12.04 3.61
C ALA A 15 11.45 -10.93 4.67
N THR A 16 11.79 -11.29 5.91
CA THR A 16 12.05 -10.34 7.00
C THR A 16 13.09 -10.93 7.94
N VAL A 17 14.03 -10.11 8.39
CA VAL A 17 15.14 -10.56 9.27
C VAL A 17 14.70 -10.78 10.72
N LEU A 18 13.55 -10.23 11.11
CA LEU A 18 12.95 -10.38 12.43
C LEU A 18 11.87 -11.46 12.39
N GLY A 19 11.91 -12.38 13.35
CA GLY A 19 10.95 -13.50 13.46
C GLY A 19 9.57 -13.12 14.01
N GLN A 20 9.09 -11.92 13.70
CA GLN A 20 7.77 -11.49 14.16
C GLN A 20 6.68 -12.30 13.46
N VAL A 21 5.80 -12.90 14.24
CA VAL A 21 4.66 -13.68 13.76
C VAL A 21 3.39 -13.15 14.41
N ASN A 22 2.28 -13.14 13.67
CA ASN A 22 0.95 -12.82 14.20
C ASN A 22 0.87 -11.47 14.95
N VAL A 23 1.44 -10.42 14.36
CA VAL A 23 1.44 -9.07 14.94
C VAL A 23 0.06 -8.44 14.78
N PHE A 24 -0.84 -8.69 15.74
CA PHE A 24 -2.20 -8.16 15.73
C PHE A 24 -2.30 -6.79 16.38
N ARG A 25 -3.26 -6.00 15.90
CA ARG A 25 -3.71 -4.75 16.53
C ARG A 25 -5.00 -5.02 17.30
N PRO A 26 -5.17 -4.48 18.53
CA PRO A 26 -6.44 -4.56 19.23
C PRO A 26 -7.54 -3.83 18.45
N ASP A 27 -8.77 -4.35 18.53
CA ASP A 27 -9.94 -3.72 17.94
C ASP A 27 -10.46 -2.59 18.85
N ARG A 28 -9.86 -1.41 18.70
CA ARG A 28 -10.21 -0.20 19.46
C ARG A 28 -10.22 1.00 18.54
N VAL A 29 -11.27 1.81 18.63
CA VAL A 29 -11.41 3.08 17.91
C VAL A 29 -10.28 4.03 18.32
N ARG A 30 -9.76 4.78 17.36
CA ARG A 30 -8.76 5.83 17.55
C ARG A 30 -9.21 7.08 16.77
N PRO A 31 -8.80 8.28 17.18
CA PRO A 31 -9.04 9.48 16.39
C PRO A 31 -8.45 9.34 14.99
N SER A 32 -9.25 9.66 13.97
CA SER A 32 -8.81 9.78 12.59
C SER A 32 -8.16 11.14 12.34
N LEU A 33 -7.45 11.26 11.22
CA LEU A 33 -7.02 12.56 10.71
C LEU A 33 -8.25 13.43 10.38
N SER A 34 -8.16 14.74 10.55
CA SER A 34 -9.22 15.64 10.07
C SER A 34 -9.29 15.60 8.54
N VAL A 35 -10.47 15.88 7.99
CA VAL A 35 -10.68 15.90 6.53
C VAL A 35 -9.70 16.84 5.84
N ASP A 36 -9.55 18.07 6.35
CA ASP A 36 -8.61 19.08 5.81
C ASP A 36 -7.18 18.56 5.73
N ARG A 37 -6.72 17.86 6.78
CA ARG A 37 -5.36 17.30 6.81
C ARG A 37 -5.21 16.06 5.93
N ALA A 38 -6.29 15.33 5.69
CA ALA A 38 -6.28 14.15 4.83
C ALA A 38 -6.16 14.51 3.34
N VAL A 39 -6.73 15.64 2.91
CA VAL A 39 -6.70 16.11 1.51
C VAL A 39 -5.62 17.14 1.22
N ASP A 40 -4.86 17.58 2.23
CA ASP A 40 -3.82 18.63 2.14
C ASP A 40 -2.79 18.40 1.02
N ASN A 41 -2.50 17.13 0.70
CA ASN A 41 -1.55 16.75 -0.35
C ASN A 41 -2.22 16.23 -1.63
N ALA A 42 -3.55 16.31 -1.75
CA ALA A 42 -4.26 15.89 -2.95
C ALA A 42 -3.88 16.80 -4.13
N PRO A 43 -3.54 16.26 -5.31
CA PRO A 43 -3.32 17.07 -6.51
C PRO A 43 -4.51 17.97 -6.86
N GLU A 44 -5.72 17.45 -6.64
CA GLU A 44 -6.98 18.19 -6.71
C GLU A 44 -7.93 17.64 -5.64
N SER A 45 -8.59 18.54 -4.91
CA SER A 45 -9.62 18.18 -3.93
C SER A 45 -10.80 19.15 -4.00
N ALA A 46 -11.99 18.64 -3.68
CA ALA A 46 -13.23 19.40 -3.63
C ALA A 46 -14.10 18.86 -2.50
N ASP A 47 -14.64 19.72 -1.64
CA ASP A 47 -15.55 19.37 -0.55
C ASP A 47 -15.06 18.23 0.38
N GLY A 48 -13.75 18.10 0.58
CA GLY A 48 -13.15 17.03 1.38
C GLY A 48 -12.96 15.70 0.64
N PHE A 49 -13.16 15.68 -0.67
CA PHE A 49 -12.95 14.52 -1.55
C PHE A 49 -11.71 14.70 -2.43
N PHE A 50 -11.09 13.58 -2.79
CA PHE A 50 -10.09 13.54 -3.87
C PHE A 50 -10.80 13.60 -5.21
N VAL A 51 -10.37 14.51 -6.08
CA VAL A 51 -10.91 14.59 -7.45
C VAL A 51 -10.11 13.67 -8.36
N VAL A 52 -10.83 12.82 -9.11
CA VAL A 52 -10.26 11.89 -10.08
C VAL A 52 -11.07 11.94 -11.37
N PRO A 53 -10.46 11.60 -12.53
CA PRO A 53 -11.23 11.37 -13.75
C PRO A 53 -12.34 10.35 -13.50
N LYS A 54 -13.55 10.65 -13.97
CA LYS A 54 -14.68 9.73 -13.87
C LYS A 54 -14.31 8.41 -14.55
N ILE A 55 -14.34 7.31 -13.79
CA ILE A 55 -14.18 5.97 -14.35
C ILE A 55 -15.47 5.65 -15.11
N ILE A 56 -15.37 5.62 -16.44
CA ILE A 56 -16.41 5.15 -17.35
C ILE A 56 -15.91 3.81 -17.90
N GLU A 57 -16.76 2.78 -17.86
CA GLU A 57 -16.41 1.45 -18.37
C GLU A 57 -16.40 1.49 -19.91
N ASP A 58 -15.27 1.90 -20.50
CA ASP A 58 -14.99 1.59 -21.89
C ASP A 58 -14.31 0.22 -21.92
N ARG A 59 -15.10 -0.80 -22.31
CA ARG A 59 -14.66 -2.16 -22.60
C ARG A 59 -13.34 -2.18 -23.38
N GLN A 60 -12.22 -2.39 -22.70
CA GLN A 60 -11.00 -2.90 -23.33
C GLN A 60 -10.78 -4.33 -22.82
N PRO A 61 -10.78 -5.36 -23.70
CA PRO A 61 -10.31 -6.67 -23.30
C PRO A 61 -8.80 -6.58 -23.04
N LEU A 62 -8.34 -7.37 -22.07
CA LEU A 62 -6.93 -7.65 -21.80
C LEU A 62 -6.16 -8.00 -23.09
#